data_AF-A0A7V9U9U1-F1
#
_entry.id   AF-A0A7V9U9U1-F1
#
_cell.length_a   1.000
_cell.length_b   1.000
_cell.length_c   1.000
_cell.angle_alpha   90.00
_cell.angle_beta   90.00
_cell.angle_gamma   90.00
#
_symmetry.space_group_name_H-M   'P 1'
#
loop_
_entity.id
_entity.type
_entity.pdbx_description
1 polymer ?
#
loop_
_entity_poly.entity_id
_entity_poly.type
_entity_poly.pdbx_seq_one_letter_code
_entity_poly.pdbx_strand_id
1 'polypeptide(L)'
;MRRRPLASDDLRRLIGIPFSDQQIDAITAPLEPGVIVAGAGSGKTTVMAARVVWAVSTGAVSPDQVLGLTFTNKAASELGARVRLYLTRAGLLSGPGTGTCTPTCTRTCAGSCTGPGSGSEGFAAEVAEPSVLTYHAYAARLLHEHGLRIGHEPETTVMSDASRFQLAERAVRRHRLPIEHLTTSMSHVVRYVLALDAQLS
;
A
#
# COMPACT_ATOMS: atom_id res chain seq x y z
N MET A 1 -25.22 -13.89 6.24
CA MET A 1 -24.51 -15.18 6.09
C MET A 1 -23.18 -15.10 6.84
N ARG A 2 -23.05 -15.70 8.04
CA ARG A 2 -21.74 -15.82 8.69
C ARG A 2 -21.01 -17.00 8.04
N ARG A 3 -19.96 -16.72 7.26
CA ARG A 3 -19.10 -17.78 6.70
C ARG A 3 -18.35 -18.46 7.85
N ARG A 4 -18.20 -19.78 7.78
CA ARG A 4 -17.39 -20.57 8.70
C ARG A 4 -15.93 -20.06 8.65
N PRO A 5 -15.25 -19.85 9.80
CA PRO A 5 -13.85 -19.45 9.80
C PRO A 5 -13.01 -20.52 9.06
N LEU A 6 -12.13 -20.07 8.17
CA LEU A 6 -11.22 -20.96 7.44
C LEU A 6 -10.33 -21.71 8.43
N ALA A 7 -10.14 -23.02 8.24
CA ALA A 7 -9.07 -23.76 8.92
C ALA A 7 -7.74 -23.59 8.17
N SER A 8 -6.62 -23.87 8.82
CA SER A 8 -5.28 -23.74 8.20
C SER A 8 -5.12 -24.58 6.92
N ASP A 9 -5.78 -25.74 6.84
CA ASP A 9 -5.81 -26.58 5.64
C ASP A 9 -6.66 -25.97 4.50
N ASP A 10 -7.66 -25.16 4.82
CA ASP A 10 -8.46 -24.45 3.83
C ASP A 10 -7.65 -23.33 3.17
N LEU A 11 -6.74 -22.70 3.93
CA LEU A 11 -5.81 -21.69 3.40
C LEU A 11 -4.87 -22.29 2.34
N ARG A 12 -4.29 -23.47 2.60
CA ARG A 12 -3.42 -24.17 1.64
C ARG A 12 -4.18 -24.45 0.33
N ARG A 13 -5.42 -24.93 0.43
CA ARG A 13 -6.28 -25.21 -0.73
C ARG A 13 -6.68 -23.95 -1.49
N LEU A 14 -6.99 -22.88 -0.77
CA LEU A 14 -7.49 -21.62 -1.35
C LEU A 14 -6.39 -20.83 -2.06
N ILE A 15 -5.17 -20.83 -1.50
CA ILE A 15 -4.03 -20.12 -2.09
C ILE A 15 -3.30 -21.00 -3.13
N GLY A 16 -3.37 -22.32 -2.99
CA GLY A 16 -2.74 -23.27 -3.90
C GLY A 16 -1.22 -23.37 -3.72
N ILE A 17 -0.72 -23.05 -2.52
CA ILE A 17 0.72 -23.07 -2.19
C ILE A 17 0.95 -23.98 -0.99
N PRO A 18 1.92 -24.91 -1.06
CA PRO A 18 2.31 -25.72 0.08
C PRO A 18 3.16 -24.88 1.04
N PHE A 19 2.53 -24.33 2.08
CA PHE A 19 3.23 -23.63 3.15
C PHE A 19 3.86 -24.60 4.15
N SER A 20 5.10 -24.33 4.56
CA SER A 20 5.74 -25.03 5.68
C SER A 20 5.03 -24.72 6.99
N ASP A 21 5.25 -25.54 8.02
CA ASP A 21 4.60 -25.34 9.32
C ASP A 21 5.01 -23.99 9.94
N GLN A 22 6.29 -23.61 9.82
CA GLN A 22 6.76 -22.28 10.24
C GLN A 22 6.08 -21.12 9.50
N GLN A 23 5.75 -21.30 8.22
CA GLN A 23 5.01 -20.29 7.45
C GLN A 23 3.55 -20.24 7.89
N ILE A 24 2.92 -21.38 8.20
CA ILE A 24 1.56 -21.44 8.74
C ILE A 24 1.51 -20.75 10.11
N ASP A 25 2.49 -20.97 10.98
CA ASP A 25 2.59 -20.30 12.28
C ASP A 25 2.68 -18.78 12.10
N ALA A 26 3.52 -18.31 11.17
CA ALA A 26 3.63 -16.88 10.85
C ALA A 26 2.33 -16.29 10.26
N ILE A 27 1.60 -17.05 9.46
CA ILE A 27 0.33 -16.62 8.85
C ILE A 27 -0.79 -16.55 9.90
N THR A 28 -0.85 -17.53 10.80
CA THR A 28 -1.93 -17.70 11.77
C THR A 28 -1.67 -17.04 13.13
N ALA A 29 -0.47 -16.50 13.35
CA ALA A 29 -0.11 -15.79 14.57
C ALA A 29 -1.11 -14.66 14.90
N PRO A 30 -1.39 -14.41 16.20
CA PRO A 30 -2.39 -13.45 16.65
C PRO A 30 -2.10 -12.01 16.16
N LEU A 31 -3.10 -11.13 16.29
CA LEU A 31 -2.99 -9.70 15.94
C LEU A 31 -2.28 -8.91 17.07
N GLU A 32 -1.07 -9.34 17.39
CA GLU A 32 -0.18 -8.69 18.35
C GLU A 32 1.10 -8.25 17.64
N PRO A 33 1.83 -7.25 18.17
CA PRO A 33 3.11 -6.83 17.61
C PRO A 33 4.09 -8.01 17.52
N GLY A 34 4.62 -8.25 16.33
CA GLY A 34 5.50 -9.40 16.08
C GLY A 34 6.52 -9.12 14.98
N VAL A 35 7.61 -9.90 15.00
CA VAL A 35 8.69 -9.84 14.02
C VAL A 35 8.84 -11.20 13.35
N ILE A 36 8.92 -11.19 12.02
CA ILE A 36 9.23 -12.38 11.21
C ILE A 36 10.65 -12.21 10.66
N VAL A 37 11.57 -13.05 11.12
CA VAL A 37 12.93 -13.12 10.58
C VAL A 37 12.96 -14.15 9.46
N ALA A 38 13.28 -13.72 8.24
CA ALA A 38 13.17 -14.57 7.07
C ALA A 38 14.31 -14.32 6.06
N GLY A 39 15.07 -15.38 5.75
CA GLY A 39 16.19 -15.36 4.80
C GLY A 39 15.75 -15.12 3.35
N ALA A 40 16.67 -14.82 2.44
CA ALA A 40 16.37 -14.68 1.02
C ALA A 40 15.70 -15.96 0.46
N GLY A 41 14.74 -15.81 -0.46
CA GLY A 41 14.03 -16.96 -1.06
C GLY A 41 12.99 -17.69 -0.20
N SER A 42 12.87 -17.37 1.10
CA SER A 42 11.93 -18.04 2.03
C SER A 42 10.42 -17.77 1.82
N GLY A 43 10.05 -17.02 0.76
CA GLY A 43 8.66 -16.72 0.46
C GLY A 43 8.03 -15.60 1.31
N LYS A 44 8.82 -14.71 1.93
CA LYS A 44 8.37 -13.55 2.74
C LYS A 44 7.09 -12.86 2.24
N THR A 45 7.10 -12.40 0.99
CA THR A 45 5.99 -11.68 0.38
C THR A 45 4.74 -12.54 0.25
N THR A 46 4.91 -13.85 -0.02
CA THR A 46 3.80 -14.81 -0.10
C THR A 46 3.19 -15.06 1.28
N VAL A 47 4.03 -15.22 2.30
CA VAL A 47 3.60 -15.36 3.71
C VAL A 47 2.84 -14.10 4.15
N MET A 48 3.35 -12.90 3.85
CA MET A 48 2.66 -11.63 4.15
C MET A 48 1.29 -11.56 3.47
N ALA A 49 1.19 -11.90 2.18
CA ALA A 49 -0.08 -11.89 1.47
C ALA A 49 -1.08 -12.92 2.02
N ALA A 50 -0.60 -14.12 2.36
CA ALA A 50 -1.42 -15.16 2.97
C ALA A 50 -1.91 -14.76 4.38
N ARG A 51 -1.09 -14.07 5.18
CA ARG A 51 -1.48 -13.50 6.47
C ARG A 51 -2.64 -12.51 6.35
N VAL A 52 -2.61 -11.64 5.34
CA VAL A 52 -3.72 -10.71 5.08
C VAL A 52 -5.01 -11.47 4.79
N VAL A 53 -4.96 -12.49 3.92
CA VAL A 53 -6.14 -13.31 3.60
C VAL A 53 -6.66 -14.04 4.83
N TRP A 54 -5.77 -14.62 5.64
CA TRP A 54 -6.16 -15.28 6.88
C TRP A 54 -6.91 -14.32 7.83
N ALA A 55 -6.33 -13.15 8.09
CA ALA A 55 -6.91 -12.15 9.01
C ALA A 55 -8.27 -11.64 8.51
N VAL A 56 -8.44 -11.44 7.20
CA VAL A 56 -9.72 -11.03 6.61
C VAL A 56 -10.73 -12.17 6.63
N SER A 57 -10.31 -13.39 6.29
CA SER A 57 -11.20 -14.56 6.20
C SER A 57 -11.78 -15.00 7.55
N THR A 58 -11.01 -14.81 8.62
CA THR A 58 -11.43 -15.10 9.99
C THR A 58 -12.30 -13.98 10.57
N GLY A 59 -12.42 -12.85 9.85
CA GLY A 59 -13.16 -11.67 10.29
C GLY A 59 -12.43 -10.85 11.36
N ALA A 60 -11.12 -11.07 11.53
CA ALA A 60 -10.32 -10.35 12.51
C ALA A 60 -10.04 -8.89 12.08
N VAL A 61 -9.97 -8.64 10.77
CA VAL A 61 -9.85 -7.30 10.17
C VAL A 61 -10.70 -7.22 8.89
N SER A 62 -11.22 -6.03 8.56
CA SER A 62 -11.76 -5.76 7.23
C SER A 62 -10.63 -5.41 6.23
N PRO A 63 -10.82 -5.60 4.91
CA PRO A 63 -9.72 -5.37 3.96
C PRO A 63 -9.18 -3.93 3.95
N ASP A 64 -10.02 -2.92 4.17
CA ASP A 64 -9.66 -1.50 4.31
C ASP A 64 -8.85 -1.19 5.57
N GLN A 65 -8.88 -2.05 6.58
CA GLN A 65 -8.07 -1.92 7.80
C GLN A 65 -6.63 -2.43 7.60
N VAL A 66 -6.27 -2.88 6.39
CA VAL A 66 -4.95 -3.41 6.08
C VAL A 66 -4.08 -2.34 5.41
N LEU A 67 -2.94 -2.04 6.05
CA LEU A 67 -1.88 -1.21 5.51
C LEU A 67 -0.57 -2.01 5.38
N GLY A 68 -0.04 -2.11 4.16
CA GLY A 68 1.28 -2.64 3.87
C GLY A 68 2.25 -1.53 3.50
N LEU A 69 3.44 -1.50 4.11
CA LEU A 69 4.50 -0.54 3.81
C LEU A 69 5.74 -1.26 3.27
N THR A 70 6.41 -0.65 2.30
CA THR A 70 7.65 -1.17 1.71
C THR A 70 8.56 -0.05 1.19
N PHE A 71 9.80 -0.40 0.85
CA PHE A 71 10.81 0.55 0.41
C PHE A 71 10.70 0.92 -1.08
N THR A 72 10.27 -0.01 -1.93
CA THR A 72 10.30 0.21 -3.39
C THR A 72 8.91 0.16 -4.00
N ASN A 73 8.68 0.98 -5.03
CA ASN A 73 7.41 1.00 -5.77
C ASN A 73 7.10 -0.36 -6.41
N LYS A 74 8.14 -1.06 -6.88
CA LYS A 74 8.02 -2.41 -7.44
C LYS A 74 7.52 -3.40 -6.39
N ALA A 75 8.13 -3.43 -5.20
CA ALA A 75 7.69 -4.31 -4.12
C ALA A 75 6.27 -3.97 -3.64
N ALA A 76 5.90 -2.68 -3.61
CA ALA A 76 4.55 -2.24 -3.23
C ALA A 76 3.52 -2.78 -4.22
N SER A 77 3.80 -2.58 -5.52
CA SER A 77 2.93 -3.04 -6.61
C SER A 77 2.80 -4.57 -6.63
N GLU A 78 3.91 -5.30 -6.50
CA GLU A 78 3.92 -6.76 -6.49
C GLU A 78 3.17 -7.34 -5.28
N LEU A 79 3.39 -6.79 -4.08
CA LEU A 79 2.69 -7.22 -2.87
C LEU A 79 1.19 -6.90 -2.96
N GLY A 80 0.82 -5.69 -3.38
CA GLY A 80 -0.57 -5.28 -3.55
C GLY A 80 -1.33 -6.14 -4.56
N ALA A 81 -0.72 -6.41 -5.73
CA ALA A 81 -1.29 -7.30 -6.73
C ALA A 81 -1.49 -8.73 -6.19
N ARG A 82 -0.54 -9.24 -5.41
CA ARG A 82 -0.62 -10.58 -4.80
C ARG A 82 -1.71 -10.67 -3.74
N VAL A 83 -1.80 -9.68 -2.85
CA VAL A 83 -2.85 -9.61 -1.82
C VAL A 83 -4.23 -9.58 -2.49
N ARG A 84 -4.41 -8.71 -3.48
CA ARG A 84 -5.66 -8.62 -4.26
C ARG A 84 -6.02 -9.95 -4.90
N LEU A 85 -5.06 -10.58 -5.60
CA LEU A 85 -5.26 -11.88 -6.23
C LEU A 85 -5.76 -12.93 -5.23
N TYR A 86 -5.15 -13.02 -4.05
CA TYR A 86 -5.55 -14.03 -3.07
C TYR A 86 -6.90 -13.71 -2.41
N LEU A 87 -7.20 -12.44 -2.14
CA LEU A 87 -8.51 -12.03 -1.64
C LEU A 87 -9.63 -12.28 -2.66
N THR A 88 -9.38 -12.05 -3.95
CA THR A 88 -10.33 -12.37 -5.03
C THR A 88 -10.53 -13.89 -5.15
N ARG A 89 -9.45 -14.69 -5.10
CA ARG A 89 -9.55 -16.17 -5.08
C ARG A 89 -10.33 -16.68 -3.87
N ALA A 90 -10.22 -16.00 -2.73
CA ALA A 90 -10.99 -16.31 -1.54
C ALA A 90 -12.48 -15.90 -1.63
N GLY A 91 -12.87 -15.16 -2.67
CA GLY A 91 -14.18 -14.53 -2.79
C GLY A 91 -14.45 -13.54 -1.65
N LEU A 92 -13.39 -12.87 -1.16
CA LEU A 92 -13.43 -11.84 -0.11
C LEU A 92 -13.45 -10.42 -0.71
N LEU A 93 -13.03 -10.28 -1.96
CA LEU A 93 -13.27 -9.09 -2.77
C LEU A 93 -14.22 -9.45 -3.92
N SER A 94 -15.34 -8.75 -4.02
CA SER A 94 -16.19 -8.82 -5.21
C SER A 94 -15.53 -7.97 -6.29
N GLY A 95 -15.05 -8.60 -7.36
CA GLY A 95 -14.57 -7.86 -8.53
C GLY A 95 -15.71 -7.07 -9.19
N PRO A 96 -15.43 -5.95 -9.87
CA PRO A 96 -16.42 -5.29 -10.70
C PRO A 96 -16.83 -6.27 -11.81
N GLY A 97 -18.04 -6.83 -11.72
CA GLY A 97 -18.70 -7.49 -12.84
C GLY A 97 -18.80 -9.02 -12.86
N THR A 98 -18.63 -9.77 -11.77
CA THR A 98 -19.18 -11.15 -11.75
C THR A 98 -20.67 -11.10 -11.38
N GLY A 99 -21.49 -10.68 -12.35
CA GLY A 99 -22.88 -11.06 -12.39
C GLY A 99 -22.96 -12.57 -12.62
N THR A 100 -22.87 -13.36 -11.56
CA THR A 100 -23.21 -14.77 -11.60
C THR A 100 -24.72 -14.87 -11.75
N CYS A 101 -25.17 -14.97 -13.00
CA CYS A 101 -26.50 -15.47 -13.30
C CYS A 101 -26.62 -16.84 -12.62
N THR A 102 -27.47 -16.92 -11.61
CA THR A 102 -27.71 -18.11 -10.78
C THR A 102 -28.25 -19.22 -11.69
N PRO A 103 -27.97 -20.52 -11.46
CA PRO A 103 -28.22 -21.59 -12.43
C PRO A 103 -29.72 -21.95 -12.64
N THR A 104 -30.66 -21.10 -12.22
CA THR A 104 -32.10 -21.29 -12.47
C THR A 104 -32.58 -20.54 -13.71
N CYS A 105 -31.71 -19.82 -14.43
CA CYS A 105 -32.06 -19.27 -15.74
C CYS A 105 -32.04 -20.39 -16.81
N THR A 106 -33.10 -21.20 -16.85
CA THR A 106 -33.27 -22.34 -17.78
C THR A 106 -33.67 -21.92 -19.20
N ARG A 107 -33.25 -20.74 -19.66
CA ARG A 107 -33.50 -20.34 -21.06
C ARG A 107 -32.37 -19.48 -21.61
N THR A 108 -31.65 -20.10 -22.55
CA THR A 108 -30.73 -19.55 -23.55
C THR A 108 -30.60 -18.02 -23.57
N CYS A 109 -29.75 -17.47 -22.71
CA CYS A 109 -29.31 -16.08 -22.81
C CYS A 109 -28.05 -16.01 -23.69
N ALA A 110 -28.25 -16.18 -25.00
CA ALA A 110 -27.28 -15.76 -26.00
C ALA A 110 -27.55 -14.28 -26.32
N GLY A 111 -26.84 -13.38 -25.61
CA GLY A 111 -26.83 -11.94 -25.90
C GLY A 111 -28.06 -11.15 -25.42
N SER A 112 -27.77 -10.01 -24.78
CA SER A 112 -28.70 -8.94 -24.37
C SER A 112 -29.61 -9.20 -23.16
N CYS A 113 -29.07 -8.96 -21.96
CA CYS A 113 -29.86 -8.45 -20.85
C CYS A 113 -29.59 -6.94 -20.77
N THR A 114 -30.26 -6.17 -21.62
CA THR A 114 -30.28 -4.70 -21.54
C THR A 114 -31.74 -4.30 -21.40
N GLY A 115 -32.13 -3.77 -20.25
CA GLY A 115 -33.48 -3.22 -20.05
C GLY A 115 -33.78 -2.86 -18.59
N PRO A 116 -34.63 -1.84 -18.35
CA PRO A 116 -34.31 -0.74 -17.46
C PRO A 116 -35.24 -0.60 -16.24
N GLY A 117 -34.80 0.12 -15.22
CA GLY A 117 -35.66 0.81 -14.25
C GLY A 117 -35.93 0.08 -12.93
N SER A 118 -35.29 0.54 -11.87
CA SER A 118 -35.97 1.13 -10.70
C SER A 118 -34.92 1.61 -9.70
N GLY A 119 -35.03 2.87 -9.30
CA GLY A 119 -34.16 3.50 -8.32
C GLY A 119 -34.28 2.80 -6.97
N SER A 120 -33.21 2.09 -6.62
CA SER A 120 -32.64 2.19 -5.30
C SER A 120 -31.17 2.47 -5.53
N GLU A 121 -30.74 3.71 -5.27
CA GLU A 121 -29.34 4.04 -5.00
C GLU A 121 -28.93 3.31 -3.72
N GLY A 122 -28.86 1.99 -3.79
CA GLY A 122 -28.05 1.22 -2.88
C GLY A 122 -26.64 1.67 -3.18
N PHE A 123 -26.05 2.44 -2.27
CA PHE A 123 -24.60 2.57 -2.17
C PHE A 123 -24.07 1.13 -2.25
N ALA A 124 -23.65 0.71 -3.45
CA ALA A 124 -22.93 -0.52 -3.63
C ALA A 124 -21.72 -0.34 -2.74
N ALA A 125 -21.75 -1.01 -1.58
CA ALA A 125 -20.77 -0.82 -0.52
C ALA A 125 -19.40 -0.76 -1.16
N GLU A 126 -18.80 0.43 -1.13
CA GLU A 126 -17.53 0.69 -1.78
C GLU A 126 -16.59 -0.42 -1.34
N VAL A 127 -16.16 -1.25 -2.30
CA VAL A 127 -15.45 -2.49 -1.97
C VAL A 127 -14.17 -2.06 -1.29
N ALA A 128 -14.14 -2.24 0.03
CA ALA A 128 -12.99 -1.97 0.88
C ALA A 128 -11.80 -2.77 0.34
N GLU A 129 -10.73 -2.07 -0.06
CA GLU A 129 -9.52 -2.68 -0.59
C GLU A 129 -8.33 -2.45 0.34
N PRO A 130 -7.41 -3.42 0.45
CA PRO A 130 -6.20 -3.25 1.23
C PRO A 130 -5.26 -2.23 0.57
N SER A 131 -4.64 -1.40 1.39
CA SER A 131 -3.68 -0.40 0.94
C SER A 131 -2.24 -0.92 1.06
N VAL A 132 -1.48 -0.87 -0.04
CA VAL A 132 -0.05 -1.20 -0.05
C VAL A 132 0.72 -0.05 -0.68
N LEU A 133 1.57 0.61 0.10
CA LEU A 133 2.25 1.84 -0.27
C LEU A 133 3.75 1.74 0.02
N THR A 134 4.52 2.63 -0.60
CA THR A 134 5.87 2.88 -0.10
C THR A 134 5.83 3.80 1.11
N TYR A 135 6.90 3.81 1.91
CA TYR A 135 7.04 4.76 3.03
C TYR A 135 6.84 6.21 2.58
N HIS A 136 7.46 6.60 1.46
CA HIS A 136 7.32 7.96 0.91
C HIS A 136 5.88 8.27 0.49
N ALA A 137 5.19 7.34 -0.18
CA ALA A 137 3.80 7.53 -0.58
C ALA A 137 2.86 7.63 0.62
N TYR A 138 3.10 6.83 1.66
CA TYR A 138 2.32 6.90 2.90
C TYR A 138 2.54 8.22 3.64
N ALA A 139 3.79 8.68 3.75
CA ALA A 139 4.09 9.98 4.36
C ALA A 139 3.46 11.15 3.58
N ALA A 140 3.53 11.12 2.25
CA ALA A 140 2.87 12.12 1.40
C ALA A 140 1.35 12.15 1.63
N ARG A 141 0.71 10.98 1.73
CA ARG A 141 -0.71 10.86 2.06
C ARG A 141 -1.05 11.46 3.43
N LEU A 142 -0.25 11.16 4.46
CA LEU A 142 -0.44 11.74 5.80
C LEU A 142 -0.34 13.27 5.79
N LEU A 143 0.64 13.82 5.07
CA LEU A 143 0.79 15.27 4.93
C LEU A 143 -0.36 15.89 4.15
N HIS A 144 -0.84 15.23 3.11
CA HIS A 144 -2.00 15.70 2.36
C HIS A 144 -3.27 15.75 3.21
N GLU A 145 -3.54 14.67 3.98
CA GLU A 145 -4.75 14.56 4.81
C GLU A 145 -4.69 15.43 6.09
N HIS A 146 -3.49 15.64 6.66
CA HIS A 146 -3.34 16.18 8.01
C HIS A 146 -2.34 17.34 8.13
N GLY A 147 -1.63 17.72 7.06
CA GLY A 147 -0.55 18.71 7.07
C GLY A 147 -0.99 20.10 7.53
N LEU A 148 -2.24 20.49 7.25
CA LEU A 148 -2.79 21.77 7.70
C LEU A 148 -2.74 21.94 9.23
N ARG A 149 -2.78 20.85 10.00
CA ARG A 149 -2.69 20.89 11.47
C ARG A 149 -1.33 21.37 11.98
N ILE A 150 -0.30 21.25 11.14
CA ILE A 150 1.07 21.71 11.42
C ILE A 150 1.50 22.84 10.47
N GLY A 151 0.55 23.48 9.79
CA GLY A 151 0.80 24.61 8.90
C GLY A 151 1.40 24.25 7.54
N HIS A 152 1.37 22.98 7.13
CA HIS A 152 1.79 22.56 5.79
C HIS A 152 0.60 22.51 4.83
N GLU A 153 0.77 23.11 3.65
CA GLU A 153 -0.24 23.07 2.58
C GLU A 153 -0.27 21.68 1.92
N PRO A 154 -1.46 21.14 1.55
CA PRO A 154 -1.59 19.78 1.00
C PRO A 154 -0.89 19.56 -0.35
N GLU A 155 -0.61 20.64 -1.08
CA GLU A 155 0.04 20.65 -2.40
C GLU A 155 1.59 20.74 -2.30
N THR A 156 2.15 20.72 -1.08
CA THR A 156 3.61 20.75 -0.92
C THR A 156 4.24 19.51 -1.56
N THR A 157 5.00 19.73 -2.63
CA THR A 157 5.68 18.67 -3.38
C THR A 157 7.07 18.43 -2.81
N VAL A 158 7.49 17.15 -2.74
CA VAL A 158 8.87 16.78 -2.38
C VAL A 158 9.83 17.38 -3.41
N MET A 159 10.81 18.15 -2.93
CA MET A 159 11.81 18.76 -3.80
C MET A 159 12.75 17.71 -4.39
N SER A 160 12.97 17.79 -5.71
CA SER A 160 14.04 17.01 -6.36
C SER A 160 15.42 17.49 -5.91
N ASP A 161 16.44 16.64 -6.01
CA ASP A 161 17.82 17.03 -5.71
C ASP A 161 18.30 18.21 -6.57
N ALA A 162 17.85 18.28 -7.82
CA ALA A 162 18.14 19.42 -8.70
C ALA A 162 17.48 20.72 -8.18
N SER A 163 16.22 20.64 -7.75
CA SER A 163 15.50 21.79 -7.17
C SER A 163 16.13 22.23 -5.84
N ARG A 164 16.58 21.28 -5.01
CA ARG A 164 17.32 21.57 -3.78
C ARG A 164 18.63 22.30 -4.09
N PHE A 165 19.38 21.82 -5.08
CA PHE A 165 20.62 22.47 -5.50
C PHE A 165 20.37 23.88 -6.04
N GLN A 166 19.37 24.07 -6.89
CA GLN A 166 19.01 25.39 -7.43
C GLN A 166 18.56 26.36 -6.33
N LEU A 167 17.82 25.88 -5.33
CA LEU A 167 17.40 26.69 -4.19
C LEU A 167 18.62 27.09 -3.34
N ALA A 168 19.50 26.13 -3.04
CA ALA A 168 20.74 26.39 -2.31
C ALA A 168 21.63 27.38 -3.06
N GLU A 169 21.84 27.22 -4.36
CA GLU A 169 22.61 28.16 -5.18
C GLU A 169 22.00 29.57 -5.14
N ARG A 170 20.66 29.67 -5.27
CA ARG A 170 19.95 30.95 -5.18
C ARG A 170 20.12 31.60 -3.80
N ALA A 171 20.06 30.83 -2.73
CA ALA A 171 20.25 31.31 -1.37
C ALA A 171 21.67 31.87 -1.17
N VAL A 172 22.70 31.13 -1.61
CA VAL A 172 24.10 31.58 -1.52
C VAL A 172 24.33 32.83 -2.37
N ARG A 173 23.80 32.89 -3.60
CA ARG A 173 23.95 34.07 -4.49
C ARG A 173 23.26 35.33 -3.97
N ARG A 174 22.17 35.18 -3.21
CA ARG A 174 21.45 36.32 -2.63
C ARG A 174 22.06 36.80 -1.32
N HIS A 175 23.03 36.09 -0.77
CA HIS A 175 23.73 36.52 0.44
C HIS A 175 24.50 37.82 0.16
N ARG A 176 24.31 38.81 1.03
CA ARG A 176 24.90 40.16 0.86
C ARG A 176 25.86 40.55 1.98
N LEU A 177 25.97 39.74 3.04
CA LEU A 177 26.87 40.04 4.14
C LEU A 177 28.30 39.63 3.78
N PRO A 178 29.32 40.28 4.36
CA PRO A 178 30.71 39.91 4.15
C PRO A 178 30.97 38.47 4.62
N ILE A 179 31.66 37.69 3.80
CA ILE A 179 32.14 36.35 4.18
C ILE A 179 33.65 36.41 4.32
N GLU A 180 34.14 36.52 5.54
CA GLU A 180 35.55 36.84 5.84
C GLU A 180 36.52 35.65 5.65
N HIS A 181 35.99 34.43 5.49
CA HIS A 181 36.79 33.20 5.46
C HIS A 181 36.44 32.25 4.29
N LEU A 182 35.92 32.80 3.19
CA LEU A 182 35.62 31.97 2.02
C LEU A 182 36.91 31.54 1.30
N THR A 183 37.38 30.33 1.55
CA THR A 183 38.59 29.77 0.94
C THR A 183 38.31 28.93 -0.31
N THR A 184 37.04 28.78 -0.70
CA THR A 184 36.61 27.82 -1.73
C THR A 184 35.71 28.44 -2.79
N SER A 185 35.46 27.68 -3.87
CA SER A 185 34.61 28.11 -4.97
C SER A 185 33.13 28.11 -4.58
N MET A 186 32.33 28.96 -5.24
CA MET A 186 30.89 29.06 -5.03
C MET A 186 30.17 27.70 -5.09
N SER A 187 30.60 26.82 -6.02
CA SER A 187 30.04 25.47 -6.18
C SER A 187 30.27 24.58 -4.95
N HIS A 188 31.38 24.74 -4.24
CA HIS A 188 31.64 24.03 -2.99
C HIS A 188 30.80 24.57 -1.83
N VAL A 189 30.53 25.87 -1.78
CA VAL A 189 29.63 26.46 -0.76
C VAL A 189 28.23 25.88 -0.86
N VAL A 190 27.69 25.76 -2.08
CA VAL A 190 26.38 25.12 -2.31
C VAL A 190 26.37 23.67 -1.81
N ARG A 191 27.45 22.92 -2.06
CA ARG A 191 27.60 21.56 -1.52
C ARG A 191 27.66 21.52 0.00
N TYR A 192 28.36 22.46 0.65
CA TYR A 192 28.40 22.53 2.10
C TYR A 192 27.04 22.86 2.72
N VAL A 193 26.27 23.76 2.10
CA VAL A 193 24.88 24.05 2.54
C VAL A 193 24.01 22.80 2.45
N LEU A 194 24.09 22.07 1.34
CA LEU A 194 23.33 20.81 1.18
C LEU A 194 23.79 19.72 2.15
N ALA A 195 25.09 19.64 2.45
CA ALA A 195 25.63 18.71 3.43
C ALA A 195 25.19 19.05 4.86
N LEU A 196 25.15 20.35 5.20
CA LEU A 196 24.66 20.84 6.48
C LEU A 196 23.16 20.56 6.65
N ASP A 197 22.35 20.84 5.62
CA ASP A 197 20.92 20.51 5.58
C ASP A 197 20.68 19.01 5.87
N ALA A 198 21.50 18.13 5.28
CA ALA A 198 21.44 16.69 5.51
C ALA A 198 21.87 16.24 6.92
N GLN A 199 22.61 17.07 7.67
CA GLN A 199 22.98 16.80 9.07
C GLN A 199 21.95 17.32 10.07
N LEU A 200 21.16 18.32 9.68
CA LEU A 200 20.14 18.96 10.51
C LEU A 200 18.75 18.31 10.38
N SER A 201 18.56 17.47 9.36
CA SER A 201 17.36 16.66 9.12
C SER A 201 17.50 15.27 9.75
#